data_AF-A0A2S9XJS8-F1
#
_entry.id   AF-A0A2S9XJS8-F1
#
_cell.length_a   1.000
_cell.length_b   1.000
_cell.length_c   1.000
_cell.angle_alpha   90.00
_cell.angle_beta   90.00
_cell.angle_gamma   90.00
#
_symmetry.space_group_name_H-M   'P 1'
#
loop_
_entity.id
_entity.type
_entity.pdbx_description
1 polymer ?
#
loop_
_entity_poly.entity_id
_entity_poly.type
_entity_poly.pdbx_seq_one_letter_code
_entity_poly.pdbx_strand_id
1 'polypeptide(L)'
;MEGMEGMEAMGDGDGDTSTGDGDGDPGDGDGDPGDGDGDPGDGDGDTGDGDGDPMECLDLDQDGYGENCPMGTDCDDDDFNNHTVDGCANCMDADQDGQWVGCDVFDENKPGPDCDDADFNVFTPEGCENCVDGDNDMVWVGCDQYGAEKPGPDCNDGNANVGLDDAVELCNGLAENCADEIDNAPPDEMCAPEYPNAPNIAPMNGWCCNPDGPGQDGCEICSCVEQFYDLDQEVMNGCECEATPRTDSLAACSDAPQGYLGSVGEGVQLQDLVIGSVPLIDNGLGNGREDWYSVDFPESGNPGTRPNTGSIQVSFAMNEGSDYRFEVYRSCNGVAFAGSLATQYGVGAPPTREWWFFDNHTAPVDMPIPALYTDDVSWPDTVYIRVFRVQNDATCNNYQLSVSRPDN
;
A
#
# COMPACT_ATOMS: atom_id res chain seq x y z
N MET A 1 0.65 48.07 21.34
CA MET A 1 0.63 47.25 22.56
C MET A 1 0.44 45.83 22.08
N GLU A 2 1.49 45.18 21.57
CA GLU A 2 2.63 44.61 22.33
C GLU A 2 2.09 43.57 23.35
N GLY A 3 2.55 42.32 23.38
CA GLY A 3 3.88 41.85 23.01
C GLY A 3 3.92 40.45 22.38
N MET A 4 4.89 40.34 21.47
CA MET A 4 5.67 39.13 21.20
C MET A 4 6.71 38.96 22.32
N GLU A 5 6.88 37.74 22.83
CA GLU A 5 8.11 37.14 23.38
C GLU A 5 7.92 35.61 23.26
N GLY A 6 8.81 34.74 22.80
CA GLY A 6 10.24 34.82 22.50
C GLY A 6 10.95 33.57 23.05
N MET A 7 11.91 33.03 22.26
CA MET A 7 12.95 32.00 22.54
C MET A 7 12.54 30.53 22.34
N GLU A 8 13.00 29.82 21.30
CA GLU A 8 14.37 29.40 20.88
C GLU A 8 15.00 28.32 21.77
N ALA A 9 15.23 27.14 21.18
CA ALA A 9 16.31 26.22 21.57
C ALA A 9 16.79 25.45 20.33
N MET A 10 18.08 25.62 20.06
CA MET A 10 18.88 25.05 18.98
C MET A 10 19.20 23.57 19.24
N GLY A 11 19.43 22.81 18.16
CA GLY A 11 19.92 21.44 18.23
C GLY A 11 20.47 20.97 16.89
N ASP A 12 21.62 21.53 16.48
CA ASP A 12 22.42 21.04 15.36
C ASP A 12 23.13 19.75 15.78
N GLY A 13 22.94 18.68 15.01
CA GLY A 13 23.54 17.38 15.23
C GLY A 13 24.29 16.92 13.99
N ASP A 14 25.46 17.53 13.76
CA ASP A 14 26.44 17.09 12.77
C ASP A 14 27.05 15.73 13.19
N GLY A 15 26.88 14.73 12.33
CA GLY A 15 27.39 13.37 12.51
C GLY A 15 28.30 12.96 11.38
N ASP A 16 29.42 13.66 11.21
CA ASP A 16 30.53 13.24 10.36
C ASP A 16 31.20 11.97 10.94
N THR A 17 31.19 10.88 10.18
CA THR A 17 32.17 9.80 10.32
C THR A 17 32.92 9.61 9.00
N SER A 18 33.97 10.42 8.84
CA SER A 18 35.10 10.16 7.96
C SER A 18 35.89 8.94 8.47
N THR A 19 36.23 8.00 7.60
CA THR A 19 37.61 7.46 7.42
C THR A 19 37.61 6.44 6.29
N GLY A 20 38.37 6.71 5.23
CA GLY A 20 38.61 5.74 4.16
C GLY A 20 39.45 6.27 3.01
N ASP A 21 40.59 6.91 3.31
CA ASP A 21 41.62 7.22 2.31
C ASP A 21 42.19 5.93 1.73
N GLY A 22 42.28 5.86 0.40
CA GLY A 22 42.83 4.75 -0.35
C GLY A 22 43.34 5.20 -1.70
N ASP A 23 44.47 5.92 -1.67
CA ASP A 23 45.31 6.24 -2.82
C ASP A 23 45.66 4.96 -3.63
N GLY A 24 45.53 5.04 -4.95
CA GLY A 24 46.00 4.03 -5.90
C GLY A 24 46.21 4.65 -7.28
N ASP A 25 47.48 4.85 -7.62
CA ASP A 25 48.03 5.50 -8.82
C ASP A 25 47.42 5.09 -10.19
N PRO A 26 47.52 5.97 -11.20
CA PRO A 26 47.27 5.65 -12.61
C PRO A 26 48.49 4.91 -13.20
N GLY A 27 48.28 3.65 -13.61
CA GLY A 27 49.29 2.80 -14.24
C GLY A 27 49.06 2.64 -15.75
N ASP A 28 49.93 3.32 -16.50
CA ASP A 28 50.72 2.81 -17.63
C ASP A 28 50.00 2.19 -18.84
N GLY A 29 49.79 3.04 -19.85
CA GLY A 29 49.62 2.63 -21.24
C GLY A 29 50.96 2.23 -21.85
N ASP A 30 51.19 0.93 -22.00
CA ASP A 30 52.21 0.36 -22.87
C ASP A 30 51.68 0.30 -24.30
N GLY A 31 52.17 1.20 -25.16
CA GLY A 31 51.89 1.24 -26.60
C GLY A 31 53.15 1.66 -27.38
N ASP A 32 54.04 0.70 -27.57
CA ASP A 32 55.14 0.60 -28.54
C ASP A 32 55.42 1.79 -29.49
N PRO A 33 56.61 2.42 -29.43
CA PRO A 33 57.18 3.15 -30.56
C PRO A 33 57.86 2.14 -31.50
N GLY A 34 57.29 1.98 -32.69
CA GLY A 34 57.93 1.23 -33.78
C GLY A 34 59.18 1.96 -34.27
N ASP A 35 60.34 1.40 -33.94
CA ASP A 35 61.64 1.73 -34.54
C ASP A 35 61.67 1.32 -36.01
N GLY A 36 61.57 2.30 -36.90
CA GLY A 36 61.78 2.16 -38.34
C GLY A 36 63.09 2.81 -38.77
N ASP A 37 64.21 2.12 -38.54
CA ASP A 37 65.50 2.44 -39.15
C ASP A 37 65.46 2.15 -40.66
N GLY A 38 65.52 3.20 -41.49
CA GLY A 38 65.58 3.11 -42.95
C GLY A 38 66.49 4.19 -43.56
N ASP A 39 67.79 3.89 -43.54
CA ASP A 39 68.89 4.29 -44.46
C ASP A 39 68.95 5.74 -45.04
N PRO A 40 70.04 6.51 -44.80
CA PRO A 40 70.33 7.73 -45.54
C PRO A 40 70.99 7.40 -46.89
N GLY A 41 70.19 7.44 -47.95
CA GLY A 41 70.68 7.39 -49.33
C GLY A 41 71.01 8.79 -49.85
N ASP A 42 72.30 9.09 -49.91
CA ASP A 42 72.86 10.24 -50.62
C ASP A 42 72.52 10.17 -52.12
N GLY A 43 71.95 11.24 -52.66
CA GLY A 43 71.56 11.32 -54.07
C GLY A 43 71.42 12.76 -54.56
N ASP A 44 72.54 13.48 -54.64
CA ASP A 44 72.65 14.72 -55.41
C ASP A 44 72.26 14.46 -56.87
N GLY A 45 71.20 15.12 -57.32
CA GLY A 45 70.66 14.99 -58.68
C GLY A 45 69.97 16.28 -59.13
N ASP A 46 70.75 17.36 -59.20
CA ASP A 46 70.37 18.60 -59.88
C ASP A 46 70.18 18.32 -61.38
N THR A 47 68.93 18.34 -61.84
CA THR A 47 68.58 18.66 -63.23
C THR A 47 67.28 19.44 -63.21
N GLY A 48 67.39 20.76 -63.37
CA GLY A 48 66.26 21.57 -63.76
C GLY A 48 65.71 21.12 -65.12
N ASP A 49 64.43 21.39 -65.34
CA ASP A 49 63.89 22.01 -66.54
C ASP A 49 62.41 22.31 -66.28
N GLY A 50 62.00 23.53 -66.61
CA GLY A 50 60.62 23.95 -66.48
C GLY A 50 59.77 23.25 -67.53
N ASP A 51 58.78 22.52 -67.06
CA ASP A 51 57.56 22.18 -67.79
C ASP A 51 56.42 22.40 -66.79
N GLY A 52 55.49 23.30 -67.14
CA GLY A 52 54.55 23.92 -66.22
C GLY A 52 53.86 22.96 -65.27
N ASP A 53 53.94 23.26 -63.97
CA ASP A 53 53.24 22.54 -62.91
C ASP A 53 51.80 22.29 -63.35
N PRO A 54 51.31 21.02 -63.33
CA PRO A 54 49.89 20.81 -63.24
C PRO A 54 49.50 21.50 -61.92
N MET A 55 48.74 22.59 -62.04
CA MET A 55 48.41 23.49 -60.92
C MET A 55 48.28 22.71 -59.61
N GLU A 56 49.14 23.03 -58.64
CA GLU A 56 49.11 22.39 -57.32
C GLU A 56 47.67 22.45 -56.78
N CYS A 57 47.17 21.31 -56.30
CA CYS A 57 45.88 21.24 -55.63
C CYS A 57 45.98 22.13 -54.38
N LEU A 58 45.19 23.20 -54.38
CA LEU A 58 45.01 24.06 -53.24
C LEU A 58 43.77 23.54 -52.50
N ASP A 59 44.03 22.83 -51.42
CA ASP A 59 43.09 22.14 -50.54
C ASP A 59 43.55 22.45 -49.10
N LEU A 60 42.89 23.42 -48.47
CA LEU A 60 43.36 24.04 -47.23
C LEU A 60 42.90 23.29 -45.97
N ASP A 61 41.75 22.63 -46.02
CA ASP A 61 41.22 21.78 -44.94
C ASP A 61 41.57 20.28 -45.08
N GLN A 62 42.15 19.88 -46.21
CA GLN A 62 42.64 18.54 -46.54
C GLN A 62 41.53 17.49 -46.73
N ASP A 63 40.34 17.89 -47.20
CA ASP A 63 39.25 16.98 -47.54
C ASP A 63 39.41 16.31 -48.94
N GLY A 64 40.37 16.77 -49.73
CA GLY A 64 40.70 16.29 -51.08
C GLY A 64 40.05 17.06 -52.22
N TYR A 65 39.18 18.01 -51.92
CA TYR A 65 38.56 18.98 -52.84
C TYR A 65 39.30 20.32 -52.74
N GLY A 66 39.17 21.15 -53.80
CA GLY A 66 39.85 22.44 -53.81
C GLY A 66 40.18 22.96 -55.22
N GLU A 67 40.93 24.05 -55.31
CA GLU A 67 41.33 24.58 -56.61
C GLU A 67 42.35 23.65 -57.29
N ASN A 68 41.97 23.05 -58.42
CA ASN A 68 42.78 22.10 -59.20
C ASN A 68 43.00 20.73 -58.54
N CYS A 69 42.14 20.37 -57.59
CA CYS A 69 42.20 19.08 -56.90
C CYS A 69 41.56 17.93 -57.70
N PRO A 70 42.05 16.68 -57.55
CA PRO A 70 41.52 15.54 -58.31
C PRO A 70 40.08 15.15 -57.96
N MET A 71 39.61 15.41 -56.73
CA MET A 71 38.26 15.03 -56.29
C MET A 71 37.19 16.03 -56.75
N GLY A 72 37.54 17.30 -56.92
CA GLY A 72 36.64 18.33 -57.45
C GLY A 72 37.01 19.72 -56.96
N THR A 73 36.19 20.70 -57.34
CA THR A 73 36.23 22.05 -56.76
C THR A 73 35.59 22.05 -55.39
N ASP A 74 36.12 22.89 -54.50
CA ASP A 74 35.56 23.17 -53.19
C ASP A 74 34.83 24.53 -53.20
N CYS A 75 33.70 24.61 -52.49
CA CYS A 75 32.98 25.85 -52.25
C CYS A 75 33.43 26.60 -50.99
N ASP A 76 34.05 25.92 -50.03
CA ASP A 76 34.61 26.48 -48.79
C ASP A 76 35.86 25.69 -48.34
N ASP A 77 37.00 26.03 -48.94
CA ASP A 77 38.34 25.41 -48.74
C ASP A 77 38.83 25.44 -47.27
N ASP A 78 38.12 26.12 -46.36
CA ASP A 78 38.40 26.19 -44.93
C ASP A 78 37.54 25.21 -44.09
N ASP A 79 36.59 24.48 -44.69
CA ASP A 79 35.59 23.64 -44.02
C ASP A 79 35.51 22.21 -44.59
N PHE A 80 36.24 21.30 -43.92
CA PHE A 80 36.38 19.89 -44.27
C PHE A 80 35.06 19.14 -44.55
N ASN A 81 33.94 19.60 -43.98
CA ASN A 81 32.65 18.95 -44.11
C ASN A 81 31.87 19.34 -45.38
N ASN A 82 32.33 20.35 -46.15
CA ASN A 82 31.53 21.04 -47.18
C ASN A 82 32.33 21.41 -48.45
N HIS A 83 32.28 20.56 -49.48
CA HIS A 83 32.93 20.81 -50.77
C HIS A 83 31.97 21.04 -51.94
N THR A 84 30.70 20.66 -51.81
CA THR A 84 29.67 20.90 -52.83
C THR A 84 28.90 22.18 -52.57
N VAL A 85 28.44 22.83 -53.65
CA VAL A 85 27.59 24.04 -53.54
C VAL A 85 26.37 23.83 -52.65
N ASP A 86 25.82 22.60 -52.61
CA ASP A 86 24.69 22.27 -51.74
C ASP A 86 25.15 22.08 -50.28
N GLY A 87 26.31 21.45 -50.03
CA GLY A 87 26.94 21.34 -48.71
C GLY A 87 27.18 22.70 -48.06
N CYS A 88 27.94 23.58 -48.73
CA CYS A 88 28.21 24.94 -48.23
C CYS A 88 26.96 25.79 -48.01
N ALA A 89 25.86 25.50 -48.71
CA ALA A 89 24.63 26.28 -48.58
C ALA A 89 23.70 25.77 -47.46
N ASN A 90 23.76 24.48 -47.13
CA ASN A 90 22.75 23.83 -46.29
C ASN A 90 23.34 23.09 -45.07
N CYS A 91 24.67 22.99 -44.94
CA CYS A 91 25.29 22.41 -43.75
C CYS A 91 25.09 23.30 -42.54
N MET A 92 24.11 22.94 -41.70
CA MET A 92 23.76 23.69 -40.51
C MET A 92 23.18 22.78 -39.43
N ASP A 93 23.22 23.31 -38.21
CA ASP A 93 22.56 22.84 -37.00
C ASP A 93 21.64 23.99 -36.57
N ALA A 94 20.37 23.96 -36.99
CA ALA A 94 19.48 25.10 -36.86
C ALA A 94 18.83 25.20 -35.47
N ASP A 95 18.59 24.07 -34.81
CA ASP A 95 17.99 24.00 -33.48
C ASP A 95 19.03 23.93 -32.34
N GLN A 96 20.31 23.79 -32.66
CA GLN A 96 21.46 23.79 -31.74
C GLN A 96 21.49 22.59 -30.80
N ASP A 97 21.02 21.43 -31.25
CA ASP A 97 21.17 20.17 -30.53
C ASP A 97 22.56 19.51 -30.71
N GLY A 98 23.37 20.05 -31.64
CA GLY A 98 24.70 19.58 -31.97
C GLY A 98 24.74 18.59 -33.13
N GLN A 99 23.63 18.30 -33.79
CA GLN A 99 23.50 17.45 -34.96
C GLN A 99 23.27 18.32 -36.20
N TRP A 100 23.83 17.88 -37.32
CA TRP A 100 23.92 18.69 -38.52
C TRP A 100 23.16 18.01 -39.65
N VAL A 101 22.51 18.81 -40.49
CA VAL A 101 21.92 18.36 -41.76
C VAL A 101 22.64 19.00 -42.93
N GLY A 102 22.57 18.37 -44.10
CA GLY A 102 22.95 19.02 -45.36
C GLY A 102 24.45 19.14 -45.64
N CYS A 103 25.33 18.66 -44.78
CA CYS A 103 26.78 18.58 -45.03
C CYS A 103 27.13 17.46 -46.02
N ASP A 104 28.26 17.59 -46.71
CA ASP A 104 28.75 16.53 -47.63
C ASP A 104 29.36 15.35 -46.86
N VAL A 105 30.02 15.66 -45.74
CA VAL A 105 30.64 14.68 -44.83
C VAL A 105 30.29 15.04 -43.38
N PHE A 106 29.96 14.02 -42.59
CA PHE A 106 29.76 14.16 -41.14
C PHE A 106 30.95 13.54 -40.39
N ASP A 107 31.37 14.19 -39.33
CA ASP A 107 32.48 13.76 -38.47
C ASP A 107 32.12 13.92 -36.98
N GLU A 108 33.12 13.81 -36.10
CA GLU A 108 32.89 13.98 -34.65
C GLU A 108 32.61 15.43 -34.23
N ASN A 109 32.94 16.43 -35.05
CA ASN A 109 32.72 17.85 -34.77
C ASN A 109 31.40 18.36 -35.36
N LYS A 110 30.93 17.73 -36.45
CA LYS A 110 29.61 17.93 -37.07
C LYS A 110 28.94 16.57 -37.30
N PRO A 111 28.42 15.93 -36.22
CA PRO A 111 27.72 14.66 -36.34
C PRO A 111 26.38 14.87 -37.06
N GLY A 112 25.91 13.85 -37.77
CA GLY A 112 24.68 13.89 -38.56
C GLY A 112 24.49 12.62 -39.41
N PRO A 113 23.48 12.57 -40.30
CA PRO A 113 22.52 13.64 -40.58
C PRO A 113 21.41 13.72 -39.53
N ASP A 114 21.08 14.94 -39.14
CA ASP A 114 19.87 15.25 -38.38
C ASP A 114 18.61 14.96 -39.22
N CYS A 115 17.65 14.29 -38.60
CA CYS A 115 16.37 13.94 -39.21
C CYS A 115 15.33 15.07 -39.18
N ASP A 116 15.40 15.99 -38.21
CA ASP A 116 14.53 17.15 -38.07
C ASP A 116 15.26 18.32 -37.39
N ASP A 117 16.09 19.00 -38.19
CA ASP A 117 16.90 20.19 -37.87
C ASP A 117 16.09 21.43 -37.39
N ALA A 118 14.82 21.25 -37.02
CA ALA A 118 13.98 22.27 -36.42
C ALA A 118 13.51 21.88 -35.00
N ASP A 119 13.87 20.70 -34.50
CA ASP A 119 13.36 20.09 -33.29
C ASP A 119 14.49 19.49 -32.44
N PHE A 120 14.96 20.33 -31.51
CA PHE A 120 16.07 20.03 -30.59
C PHE A 120 15.99 18.66 -29.89
N ASN A 121 14.80 18.08 -29.77
CA ASN A 121 14.58 16.83 -29.05
C ASN A 121 14.74 15.57 -29.92
N VAL A 122 14.86 15.69 -31.25
CA VAL A 122 14.92 14.56 -32.19
C VAL A 122 15.92 14.79 -33.32
N PHE A 123 16.91 13.90 -33.41
CA PHE A 123 17.97 14.00 -34.41
C PHE A 123 18.37 12.66 -35.02
N THR A 124 18.01 11.55 -34.38
CA THR A 124 18.17 10.22 -34.98
C THR A 124 16.92 9.81 -35.75
N PRO A 125 17.04 8.95 -36.78
CA PRO A 125 15.87 8.40 -37.47
C PRO A 125 14.85 7.73 -36.53
N GLU A 126 15.32 7.18 -35.41
CA GLU A 126 14.46 6.55 -34.40
C GLU A 126 13.70 7.60 -33.57
N GLY A 127 14.36 8.70 -33.19
CA GLY A 127 13.74 9.84 -32.53
C GLY A 127 12.64 10.48 -33.38
N CYS A 128 12.91 10.78 -34.64
CA CYS A 128 11.90 11.37 -35.53
C CYS A 128 10.69 10.46 -35.81
N GLU A 129 10.86 9.14 -35.74
CA GLU A 129 9.74 8.20 -35.95
C GLU A 129 8.93 7.97 -34.67
N ASN A 130 9.57 8.01 -33.50
CA ASN A 130 8.97 7.54 -32.24
C ASN A 130 8.77 8.62 -31.17
N CYS A 131 9.29 9.84 -31.35
CA CYS A 131 9.08 10.94 -30.39
C CYS A 131 7.64 11.45 -30.47
N VAL A 132 6.78 10.93 -29.60
CA VAL A 132 5.34 11.18 -29.60
C VAL A 132 4.80 11.39 -28.19
N ASP A 133 3.65 12.07 -28.14
CA ASP A 133 2.73 12.18 -26.99
C ASP A 133 1.38 11.65 -27.47
N GLY A 134 1.11 10.39 -27.17
CA GLY A 134 0.02 9.57 -27.69
C GLY A 134 -1.27 9.71 -26.89
N ASP A 135 -1.18 10.01 -25.60
CA ASP A 135 -2.35 10.21 -24.73
C ASP A 135 -2.67 11.69 -24.43
N ASN A 136 -1.81 12.61 -24.87
CA ASN A 136 -1.94 14.07 -24.83
C ASN A 136 -1.80 14.66 -23.41
N ASP A 137 -0.94 14.08 -22.58
CA ASP A 137 -0.61 14.62 -21.25
C ASP A 137 0.61 15.57 -21.24
N MET A 138 1.23 15.78 -22.42
CA MET A 138 2.43 16.58 -22.64
C MET A 138 3.72 15.97 -22.07
N VAL A 139 3.73 14.66 -21.78
CA VAL A 139 4.92 13.86 -21.51
C VAL A 139 5.19 13.02 -22.75
N TRP A 140 6.45 12.99 -23.19
CA TRP A 140 6.84 12.44 -24.49
C TRP A 140 7.66 11.17 -24.30
N VAL A 141 7.46 10.20 -25.19
CA VAL A 141 8.25 8.97 -25.28
C VAL A 141 9.05 8.96 -26.58
N GLY A 142 10.20 8.29 -26.58
CA GLY A 142 10.93 7.95 -27.81
C GLY A 142 11.74 9.09 -28.44
N CYS A 143 11.92 10.21 -27.76
CA CYS A 143 12.79 11.31 -28.21
C CYS A 143 14.27 11.00 -27.89
N ASP A 144 15.19 11.56 -28.67
CA ASP A 144 16.63 11.37 -28.44
C ASP A 144 17.12 12.09 -27.17
N GLN A 145 16.48 13.22 -26.87
CA GLN A 145 16.64 13.93 -25.62
C GLN A 145 15.34 14.59 -25.16
N TYR A 146 15.22 14.87 -23.87
CA TYR A 146 14.05 15.52 -23.27
C TYR A 146 14.39 16.93 -22.77
N GLY A 147 13.41 17.82 -22.81
CA GLY A 147 13.59 19.23 -22.46
C GLY A 147 12.30 19.92 -22.05
N ALA A 148 12.33 21.24 -21.97
CA ALA A 148 11.15 22.01 -21.55
C ALA A 148 9.99 21.97 -22.57
N GLU A 149 10.29 21.77 -23.85
CA GLU A 149 9.28 21.71 -24.92
C GLU A 149 8.70 20.30 -25.10
N LYS A 150 9.53 19.27 -24.87
CA LYS A 150 9.13 17.87 -24.79
C LYS A 150 9.64 17.25 -23.49
N PRO A 151 8.92 17.44 -22.38
CA PRO A 151 9.21 16.76 -21.13
C PRO A 151 9.04 15.26 -21.33
N GLY A 152 9.97 14.44 -20.83
CA GLY A 152 9.84 12.99 -20.76
C GLY A 152 10.93 12.37 -19.86
N PRO A 153 11.09 11.04 -19.86
CA PRO A 153 10.37 10.06 -20.68
C PRO A 153 8.96 9.76 -20.17
N ASP A 154 8.01 9.57 -21.08
CA ASP A 154 6.77 8.82 -20.85
C ASP A 154 7.03 7.32 -21.08
N CYS A 155 6.51 6.49 -20.18
CA CYS A 155 6.65 5.04 -20.21
C CYS A 155 5.34 4.34 -20.55
N ASN A 156 4.22 5.06 -20.65
CA ASN A 156 2.94 4.52 -21.08
C ASN A 156 2.09 5.56 -21.79
N ASP A 157 2.42 5.77 -23.06
CA ASP A 157 1.77 6.65 -24.07
C ASP A 157 0.28 6.36 -24.38
N GLY A 158 -0.34 5.47 -23.59
CA GLY A 158 -1.77 5.21 -23.59
C GLY A 158 -2.46 5.61 -22.27
N ASN A 159 -1.75 6.17 -21.30
CA ASN A 159 -2.24 6.54 -19.98
C ASN A 159 -1.66 7.88 -19.49
N ALA A 160 -2.44 8.94 -19.69
CA ALA A 160 -2.15 10.34 -19.36
C ALA A 160 -1.89 10.68 -17.88
N ASN A 161 -1.71 9.67 -17.03
CA ASN A 161 -1.38 9.81 -15.61
C ASN A 161 -0.01 9.21 -15.25
N VAL A 162 0.75 8.71 -16.24
CA VAL A 162 2.05 8.05 -16.05
C VAL A 162 3.11 8.95 -16.71
N GLY A 163 4.22 9.27 -16.02
CA GLY A 163 5.22 10.19 -16.56
C GLY A 163 6.03 10.98 -15.52
N LEU A 164 6.54 12.14 -15.92
CA LEU A 164 7.69 12.86 -15.34
C LEU A 164 7.60 13.30 -13.86
N ASP A 165 6.46 13.18 -13.19
CA ASP A 165 6.24 13.89 -11.92
C ASP A 165 5.62 13.09 -10.76
N ASP A 166 5.46 11.75 -10.82
CA ASP A 166 4.93 10.91 -9.69
C ASP A 166 3.68 11.53 -9.02
N ALA A 167 2.93 12.38 -9.74
CA ALA A 167 1.89 13.21 -9.13
C ALA A 167 0.65 12.37 -8.76
N VAL A 168 0.58 11.16 -9.33
CA VAL A 168 -0.43 10.15 -9.11
C VAL A 168 0.28 8.84 -8.85
N GLU A 169 0.51 8.54 -7.57
CA GLU A 169 1.00 7.24 -7.11
C GLU A 169 -0.16 6.25 -7.19
N LEU A 170 -0.09 5.26 -8.08
CA LEU A 170 -1.12 4.23 -8.17
C LEU A 170 -0.60 2.95 -7.53
N CYS A 171 -1.46 2.28 -6.77
CA CYS A 171 -1.15 0.94 -6.29
C CYS A 171 -1.28 -0.10 -7.41
N ASN A 172 -0.40 -0.05 -8.41
CA ASN A 172 -0.42 -0.94 -9.57
C ASN A 172 0.89 -1.74 -9.75
N GLY A 173 1.87 -1.50 -8.87
CA GLY A 173 3.17 -2.17 -8.84
C GLY A 173 4.22 -1.65 -9.82
N LEU A 174 3.99 -0.49 -10.43
CA LEU A 174 4.91 0.22 -11.33
C LEU A 174 5.10 1.64 -10.79
N ALA A 175 6.34 2.13 -10.73
CA ALA A 175 6.57 3.55 -10.47
C ALA A 175 6.14 4.37 -11.69
N GLU A 176 5.36 5.42 -11.47
CA GLU A 176 4.90 6.32 -12.53
C GLU A 176 6.02 7.18 -13.14
N ASN A 177 7.19 7.28 -12.50
CA ASN A 177 8.37 8.02 -12.99
C ASN A 177 9.21 7.33 -14.09
N CYS A 178 8.70 6.27 -14.71
CA CYS A 178 9.34 5.68 -15.90
C CYS A 178 10.78 5.18 -15.71
N ALA A 179 11.18 4.89 -14.47
CA ALA A 179 12.50 4.34 -14.14
C ALA A 179 12.57 2.80 -14.21
N ASP A 180 11.49 2.10 -14.61
CA ASP A 180 11.32 0.65 -14.42
C ASP A 180 11.54 0.22 -12.94
N GLU A 181 11.35 1.15 -12.01
CA GLU A 181 11.51 0.91 -10.59
C GLU A 181 10.20 0.43 -9.97
N ILE A 182 10.34 -0.34 -8.88
CA ILE A 182 9.20 -0.69 -8.04
C ILE A 182 8.84 0.58 -7.28
N ASP A 183 7.60 1.03 -7.43
CA ASP A 183 7.04 2.13 -6.64
C ASP A 183 7.27 1.87 -5.15
N ASN A 184 7.98 2.81 -4.50
CA ASN A 184 8.35 2.72 -3.10
C ASN A 184 7.51 3.62 -2.20
N ALA A 185 6.50 4.32 -2.75
CA ALA A 185 5.60 5.13 -1.97
C ALA A 185 4.85 4.25 -0.94
N PRO A 186 4.56 4.77 0.24
CA PRO A 186 3.79 4.01 1.21
C PRO A 186 2.37 3.76 0.66
N PRO A 187 1.77 2.58 0.90
CA PRO A 187 0.41 2.29 0.44
C PRO A 187 -0.66 3.30 0.88
N ASP A 188 -0.43 3.97 2.03
CA ASP A 188 -1.30 5.02 2.53
C ASP A 188 -1.29 6.28 1.61
N GLU A 189 -0.27 6.48 0.77
CA GLU A 189 -0.20 7.54 -0.24
C GLU A 189 -0.76 7.10 -1.60
N MET A 190 -0.56 5.83 -1.98
CA MET A 190 -1.08 5.24 -3.23
C MET A 190 -2.61 5.05 -3.21
N CYS A 191 -3.18 4.63 -2.08
CA CYS A 191 -4.59 4.20 -2.01
C CYS A 191 -5.55 5.24 -1.46
N ALA A 192 -5.14 6.04 -0.47
CA ALA A 192 -6.05 6.96 0.22
C ALA A 192 -6.71 8.04 -0.67
N PRO A 193 -6.05 8.61 -1.70
CA PRO A 193 -6.62 9.69 -2.51
C PRO A 193 -7.82 9.25 -3.38
N GLU A 194 -7.83 8.01 -3.86
CA GLU A 194 -8.88 7.51 -4.76
C GLU A 194 -10.18 7.17 -4.03
N TYR A 195 -10.11 6.93 -2.71
CA TYR A 195 -11.19 6.40 -1.90
C TYR A 195 -11.68 7.36 -0.80
N PRO A 196 -12.23 8.55 -1.13
CA PRO A 196 -12.60 9.56 -0.15
C PRO A 196 -13.76 9.15 0.78
N ASN A 197 -14.41 8.02 0.52
CA ASN A 197 -15.58 7.54 1.25
C ASN A 197 -15.32 6.26 2.05
N ALA A 198 -14.07 5.84 2.25
CA ALA A 198 -13.73 4.65 3.02
C ALA A 198 -13.52 4.99 4.53
N PRO A 199 -14.56 4.91 5.39
CA PRO A 199 -14.45 5.27 6.79
C PRO A 199 -13.65 4.23 7.60
N ASN A 200 -13.17 4.67 8.77
CA ASN A 200 -12.63 3.81 9.83
C ASN A 200 -11.42 2.94 9.43
N ILE A 201 -10.73 3.29 8.36
CA ILE A 201 -9.42 2.72 8.02
C ILE A 201 -8.38 3.27 9.00
N ALA A 202 -7.46 2.41 9.45
CA ALA A 202 -6.42 2.83 10.39
C ALA A 202 -5.55 3.95 9.78
N PRO A 203 -5.19 5.00 10.53
CA PRO A 203 -4.39 6.10 10.00
C PRO A 203 -2.92 5.73 9.73
N MET A 204 -2.48 4.54 10.12
CA MET A 204 -1.13 4.02 9.88
C MET A 204 -1.24 2.55 9.47
N ASN A 205 -0.72 2.19 8.29
CA ASN A 205 -0.82 0.85 7.71
C ASN A 205 -2.28 0.41 7.52
N GLY A 206 -3.18 1.36 7.28
CA GLY A 206 -4.58 1.07 7.02
C GLY A 206 -4.77 0.48 5.63
N TRP A 207 -3.99 0.99 4.69
CA TRP A 207 -3.93 0.52 3.31
C TRP A 207 -2.77 -0.45 3.11
N CYS A 208 -2.98 -1.40 2.21
CA CYS A 208 -1.93 -2.22 1.64
C CYS A 208 -2.02 -2.16 0.12
N CYS A 209 -0.87 -2.39 -0.51
CA CYS A 209 -0.78 -2.47 -1.94
C CYS A 209 -0.45 -3.90 -2.38
N ASN A 210 -1.41 -4.57 -3.00
CA ASN A 210 -1.35 -5.97 -3.41
C ASN A 210 -2.00 -6.16 -4.81
N PRO A 211 -1.39 -5.63 -5.87
CA PRO A 211 -1.94 -5.72 -7.22
C PRO A 211 -1.91 -7.17 -7.74
N ASP A 212 -3.04 -7.63 -8.28
CA ASP A 212 -3.18 -8.94 -8.93
C ASP A 212 -2.30 -9.09 -10.18
N GLY A 213 -1.87 -7.96 -10.77
CA GLY A 213 -0.89 -7.88 -11.84
C GLY A 213 -0.56 -6.43 -12.20
N PRO A 214 0.47 -6.19 -13.04
CA PRO A 214 0.87 -4.85 -13.44
C PRO A 214 -0.29 -4.06 -14.06
N GLY A 215 -0.49 -2.82 -13.61
CA GLY A 215 -1.54 -1.94 -14.12
C GLY A 215 -2.96 -2.23 -13.59
N GLN A 216 -3.11 -3.11 -12.59
CA GLN A 216 -4.37 -3.32 -11.88
C GLN A 216 -4.31 -2.66 -10.50
N ASP A 217 -5.41 -2.02 -10.09
CA ASP A 217 -5.52 -1.50 -8.73
C ASP A 217 -5.41 -2.64 -7.71
N GLY A 218 -4.40 -2.54 -6.86
CA GLY A 218 -4.08 -3.47 -5.79
C GLY A 218 -4.44 -2.95 -4.40
N CYS A 219 -5.17 -1.85 -4.29
CA CYS A 219 -5.53 -1.30 -3.00
C CYS A 219 -6.40 -2.28 -2.23
N GLU A 220 -5.97 -2.61 -1.01
CA GLU A 220 -6.72 -3.44 -0.07
C GLU A 220 -6.70 -2.80 1.32
N ILE A 221 -7.75 -3.03 2.11
CA ILE A 221 -7.78 -2.59 3.50
C ILE A 221 -7.03 -3.63 4.34
N CYS A 222 -5.92 -3.20 4.93
CA CYS A 222 -5.06 -4.05 5.74
C CYS A 222 -5.34 -3.93 7.23
N SER A 223 -5.77 -2.74 7.66
CA SER A 223 -6.02 -2.47 9.06
C SER A 223 -7.12 -1.44 9.25
N CYS A 224 -7.97 -1.70 10.23
CA CYS A 224 -9.06 -0.83 10.64
C CYS A 224 -8.72 -0.09 11.93
N VAL A 225 -9.42 1.02 12.17
CA VAL A 225 -9.47 1.66 13.49
C VAL A 225 -9.94 0.62 14.52
N GLU A 226 -9.45 0.75 15.76
CA GLU A 226 -9.83 -0.15 16.84
C GLU A 226 -11.36 -0.31 16.94
N GLN A 227 -11.80 -1.57 17.03
CA GLN A 227 -13.21 -2.00 17.03
C GLN A 227 -13.95 -1.96 15.68
N PHE A 228 -13.33 -1.48 14.61
CA PHE A 228 -13.87 -1.63 13.26
C PHE A 228 -13.22 -2.82 12.54
N TYR A 229 -13.97 -3.43 11.65
CA TYR A 229 -13.56 -4.58 10.87
C TYR A 229 -14.11 -4.43 9.46
N ASP A 230 -13.25 -4.68 8.48
CA ASP A 230 -13.63 -4.89 7.09
C ASP A 230 -13.96 -6.38 6.92
N LEU A 231 -15.24 -6.70 6.69
CA LEU A 231 -15.71 -8.10 6.59
C LEU A 231 -15.93 -8.56 5.16
N ASP A 232 -16.19 -7.64 4.23
CA ASP A 232 -16.46 -7.96 2.83
C ASP A 232 -15.30 -7.67 1.88
N GLN A 233 -14.23 -7.04 2.37
CA GLN A 233 -13.03 -6.67 1.61
C GLN A 233 -13.31 -5.62 0.52
N GLU A 234 -14.44 -4.93 0.60
CA GLU A 234 -14.85 -3.92 -0.38
C GLU A 234 -14.27 -2.55 0.02
N VAL A 235 -13.09 -2.23 -0.52
CA VAL A 235 -12.36 -0.98 -0.31
C VAL A 235 -13.24 0.28 -0.24
N MET A 236 -14.25 0.37 -1.12
CA MET A 236 -15.14 1.53 -1.23
C MET A 236 -15.99 1.83 0.02
N ASN A 237 -16.28 0.83 0.86
CA ASN A 237 -17.12 0.99 2.04
C ASN A 237 -16.31 1.13 3.35
N GLY A 238 -14.98 1.02 3.28
CA GLY A 238 -14.07 1.12 4.41
C GLY A 238 -14.20 -0.04 5.40
N CYS A 239 -13.90 0.23 6.68
CA CYS A 239 -14.16 -0.74 7.73
C CYS A 239 -15.58 -0.51 8.27
N GLU A 240 -16.51 -1.34 7.81
CA GLU A 240 -17.95 -1.14 7.93
C GLU A 240 -18.55 -1.74 9.20
N CYS A 241 -17.89 -2.76 9.79
CA CYS A 241 -18.44 -3.44 10.95
C CYS A 241 -17.83 -2.98 12.27
N GLU A 242 -18.64 -2.27 13.07
CA GLU A 242 -18.31 -1.89 14.44
C GLU A 242 -18.61 -3.05 15.41
N ALA A 243 -17.59 -3.53 16.12
CA ALA A 243 -17.76 -4.49 17.22
C ALA A 243 -18.38 -3.83 18.46
N THR A 244 -18.97 -4.64 19.33
CA THR A 244 -19.49 -4.15 20.61
C THR A 244 -18.43 -3.35 21.38
N PRO A 245 -18.74 -2.11 21.83
CA PRO A 245 -17.81 -1.29 22.57
C PRO A 245 -17.26 -1.99 23.81
N ARG A 246 -15.95 -1.87 24.09
CA ARG A 246 -15.36 -2.43 25.34
C ARG A 246 -15.75 -1.67 26.61
N THR A 247 -16.56 -0.63 26.48
CA THR A 247 -17.27 0.00 27.61
C THR A 247 -18.53 -0.75 27.99
N ASP A 248 -19.09 -1.53 27.07
CA ASP A 248 -20.38 -2.20 27.18
C ASP A 248 -20.24 -3.74 27.24
N SER A 249 -19.13 -4.29 26.73
CA SER A 249 -18.74 -5.69 26.87
C SER A 249 -17.29 -5.88 27.32
N LEU A 250 -16.96 -7.09 27.77
CA LEU A 250 -15.59 -7.49 28.11
C LEU A 250 -15.02 -8.46 27.06
N ALA A 251 -13.73 -8.32 26.73
CA ALA A 251 -13.03 -9.23 25.80
C ALA A 251 -12.68 -10.59 26.43
N ALA A 252 -12.76 -10.69 27.76
CA ALA A 252 -12.55 -11.90 28.54
C ALA A 252 -13.42 -11.87 29.79
N CYS A 253 -13.76 -13.04 30.32
CA CYS A 253 -14.58 -13.12 31.52
C CYS A 253 -13.90 -12.45 32.72
N SER A 254 -14.60 -11.52 33.37
CA SER A 254 -14.18 -10.92 34.65
C SER A 254 -15.38 -10.28 35.37
N ASP A 255 -15.14 -9.80 36.59
CA ASP A 255 -16.10 -9.01 37.39
C ASP A 255 -16.00 -7.50 37.09
N ALA A 256 -15.33 -7.12 36.00
CA ALA A 256 -15.21 -5.72 35.63
C ALA A 256 -16.58 -5.13 35.26
N PRO A 257 -16.83 -3.85 35.59
CA PRO A 257 -18.15 -3.24 35.39
C PRO A 257 -18.56 -3.12 33.92
N GLN A 258 -17.61 -3.11 32.98
CA GLN A 258 -17.82 -2.94 31.53
C GLN A 258 -18.51 -4.12 30.83
N GLY A 259 -19.19 -5.01 31.55
CA GLY A 259 -20.06 -6.04 30.99
C GLY A 259 -21.18 -6.42 31.96
N TYR A 260 -21.36 -5.67 33.05
CA TYR A 260 -22.36 -5.95 34.06
C TYR A 260 -23.73 -5.44 33.58
N LEU A 261 -24.65 -6.36 33.30
CA LEU A 261 -25.98 -6.05 32.78
C LEU A 261 -26.97 -5.68 33.89
N GLY A 262 -26.63 -5.93 35.16
CA GLY A 262 -27.46 -5.61 36.31
C GLY A 262 -27.88 -6.83 37.13
N SER A 263 -28.89 -6.62 37.96
CA SER A 263 -29.41 -7.61 38.90
C SER A 263 -30.88 -7.94 38.60
N VAL A 264 -31.24 -9.22 38.61
CA VAL A 264 -32.55 -9.74 38.22
C VAL A 264 -33.19 -10.49 39.37
N GLY A 265 -34.13 -9.80 40.04
CA GLY A 265 -35.01 -10.39 41.05
C GLY A 265 -36.11 -11.26 40.44
N GLU A 266 -36.85 -11.97 41.28
CA GLU A 266 -38.02 -12.75 40.85
C GLU A 266 -39.07 -11.86 40.17
N GLY A 267 -39.61 -12.31 39.04
CA GLY A 267 -40.56 -11.58 38.20
C GLY A 267 -39.95 -10.47 37.36
N VAL A 268 -38.63 -10.28 37.42
CA VAL A 268 -37.92 -9.22 36.69
C VAL A 268 -37.33 -9.76 35.39
N GLN A 269 -37.38 -8.92 34.36
CA GLN A 269 -36.66 -9.09 33.10
C GLN A 269 -35.86 -7.82 32.82
N LEU A 270 -34.60 -7.98 32.46
CA LEU A 270 -33.80 -6.87 31.93
C LEU A 270 -34.28 -6.59 30.49
N GLN A 271 -34.67 -5.35 30.26
CA GLN A 271 -35.07 -4.84 28.94
C GLN A 271 -33.95 -3.95 28.39
N ASP A 272 -33.95 -3.76 27.07
CA ASP A 272 -33.08 -2.80 26.39
C ASP A 272 -31.59 -3.00 26.71
N LEU A 273 -31.15 -4.26 26.78
CA LEU A 273 -29.74 -4.60 26.92
C LEU A 273 -28.93 -4.14 25.69
N VAL A 274 -27.61 -4.11 25.82
CA VAL A 274 -26.67 -3.69 24.78
C VAL A 274 -26.98 -4.40 23.45
N ILE A 275 -27.07 -3.63 22.37
CA ILE A 275 -27.07 -4.15 21.01
C ILE A 275 -25.60 -4.32 20.63
N GLY A 276 -25.17 -5.56 20.49
CA GLY A 276 -23.79 -5.91 20.23
C GLY A 276 -23.58 -6.53 18.86
N SER A 277 -22.32 -6.54 18.44
CA SER A 277 -21.83 -7.22 17.25
C SER A 277 -20.49 -7.89 17.59
N VAL A 278 -20.36 -9.17 17.22
CA VAL A 278 -19.07 -9.89 17.27
C VAL A 278 -18.69 -10.19 15.82
N PRO A 279 -17.80 -9.39 15.20
CA PRO A 279 -17.62 -9.42 13.74
C PRO A 279 -17.02 -10.74 13.24
N LEU A 280 -16.08 -11.32 13.99
CA LEU A 280 -15.34 -12.51 13.57
C LEU A 280 -15.93 -13.80 14.16
N ILE A 281 -15.87 -14.89 13.40
CA ILE A 281 -16.25 -16.22 13.89
C ILE A 281 -15.40 -16.61 15.10
N ASP A 282 -16.06 -17.27 16.06
CA ASP A 282 -15.47 -17.82 17.27
C ASP A 282 -14.22 -18.67 16.95
N ASN A 283 -13.12 -18.30 17.60
CA ASN A 283 -11.85 -19.02 17.55
C ASN A 283 -11.52 -19.68 18.89
N GLY A 284 -12.52 -19.86 19.76
CA GLY A 284 -12.40 -20.47 21.07
C GLY A 284 -12.27 -19.46 22.21
N LEU A 285 -12.44 -19.95 23.43
CA LEU A 285 -12.53 -19.15 24.64
C LEU A 285 -11.23 -18.38 24.94
N GLY A 286 -11.36 -17.09 25.24
CA GLY A 286 -10.29 -16.20 25.67
C GLY A 286 -9.46 -15.60 24.53
N ASN A 287 -9.86 -15.81 23.27
CA ASN A 287 -9.11 -15.37 22.09
C ASN A 287 -9.59 -14.01 21.53
N GLY A 288 -10.36 -13.25 22.32
CA GLY A 288 -10.71 -11.84 22.06
C GLY A 288 -11.80 -11.59 21.02
N ARG A 289 -12.38 -12.64 20.42
CA ARG A 289 -13.45 -12.56 19.41
C ARG A 289 -14.83 -12.86 19.98
N GLU A 290 -15.08 -12.35 21.17
CA GLU A 290 -16.23 -12.67 22.00
C GLU A 290 -16.58 -11.48 22.90
N ASP A 291 -17.84 -11.45 23.32
CA ASP A 291 -18.34 -10.50 24.28
C ASP A 291 -18.73 -11.22 25.58
N TRP A 292 -18.21 -10.73 26.69
CA TRP A 292 -18.49 -11.26 28.01
C TRP A 292 -19.35 -10.29 28.82
N TYR A 293 -20.37 -10.85 29.44
CA TYR A 293 -21.31 -10.15 30.31
C TYR A 293 -21.45 -10.86 31.66
N SER A 294 -21.89 -10.13 32.68
CA SER A 294 -22.27 -10.69 33.98
C SER A 294 -23.64 -10.19 34.43
N VAL A 295 -24.38 -11.05 35.12
CA VAL A 295 -25.72 -10.76 35.65
C VAL A 295 -25.84 -11.35 37.05
N ASP A 296 -26.38 -10.57 37.98
CA ASP A 296 -26.66 -11.05 39.33
C ASP A 296 -28.10 -11.53 39.48
N PHE A 297 -28.29 -12.62 40.22
CA PHE A 297 -29.59 -13.18 40.59
C PHE A 297 -29.67 -13.29 42.11
N PRO A 298 -30.00 -12.21 42.83
CA PRO A 298 -30.03 -12.22 44.28
C PRO A 298 -31.07 -13.23 44.79
N GLU A 299 -30.73 -13.97 45.85
CA GLU A 299 -31.68 -14.84 46.54
C GLU A 299 -32.91 -14.03 47.01
N SER A 300 -34.09 -14.65 46.98
CA SER A 300 -35.31 -13.97 47.41
C SER A 300 -35.26 -13.77 48.95
N GLY A 301 -35.08 -12.52 49.39
CA GLY A 301 -34.90 -12.19 50.81
C GLY A 301 -36.14 -12.33 51.70
N ASN A 302 -37.23 -12.92 51.22
CA ASN A 302 -38.48 -13.04 51.97
C ASN A 302 -38.42 -14.24 52.95
N PRO A 303 -38.56 -14.01 54.27
CA PRO A 303 -38.56 -15.10 55.25
C PRO A 303 -39.73 -16.06 55.04
N GLY A 304 -39.44 -17.31 54.69
CA GLY A 304 -40.43 -18.40 54.57
C GLY A 304 -40.77 -18.84 53.14
N THR A 305 -40.45 -18.02 52.13
CA THR A 305 -40.25 -18.46 50.74
C THR A 305 -38.89 -19.14 50.66
N ARG A 306 -38.76 -20.23 49.89
CA ARG A 306 -37.46 -20.87 49.69
C ARG A 306 -36.54 -19.86 48.99
N PRO A 307 -35.44 -19.41 49.61
CA PRO A 307 -34.60 -18.35 49.02
C PRO A 307 -34.03 -18.74 47.64
N ASN A 308 -33.94 -20.06 47.37
CA ASN A 308 -33.24 -20.65 46.24
C ASN A 308 -34.15 -21.12 45.10
N THR A 309 -35.48 -21.22 45.26
CA THR A 309 -36.31 -21.77 44.17
C THR A 309 -36.57 -20.72 43.09
N GLY A 310 -36.49 -21.11 41.82
CA GLY A 310 -36.54 -20.18 40.72
C GLY A 310 -36.30 -20.80 39.36
N SER A 311 -36.67 -20.05 38.33
CA SER A 311 -36.14 -20.25 37.00
C SER A 311 -35.37 -19.01 36.55
N ILE A 312 -34.24 -19.22 35.90
CA ILE A 312 -33.50 -18.16 35.19
C ILE A 312 -33.57 -18.48 33.71
N GLN A 313 -33.81 -17.48 32.89
CA GLN A 313 -33.79 -17.59 31.44
C GLN A 313 -32.82 -16.57 30.85
N VAL A 314 -31.94 -17.04 29.98
CA VAL A 314 -31.13 -16.21 29.09
C VAL A 314 -31.50 -16.58 27.66
N SER A 315 -31.79 -15.60 26.81
CA SER A 315 -32.09 -15.80 25.40
C SER A 315 -31.64 -14.60 24.58
N PHE A 316 -31.78 -14.67 23.26
CA PHE A 316 -31.63 -13.50 22.40
C PHE A 316 -32.98 -12.80 22.22
N ALA A 317 -33.05 -11.51 22.55
CA ALA A 317 -34.10 -10.60 22.07
C ALA A 317 -33.95 -10.32 20.57
N MET A 318 -32.69 -10.22 20.11
CA MET A 318 -32.31 -10.04 18.71
C MET A 318 -31.14 -10.96 18.37
N ASN A 319 -31.18 -11.59 17.20
CA ASN A 319 -30.08 -12.41 16.66
C ASN A 319 -30.22 -12.44 15.13
N GLU A 320 -29.79 -11.35 14.50
CA GLU A 320 -29.84 -11.18 13.05
C GLU A 320 -29.00 -12.24 12.36
N GLY A 321 -29.47 -12.72 11.20
CA GLY A 321 -28.80 -13.81 10.47
C GLY A 321 -28.78 -15.18 11.19
N SER A 322 -29.24 -15.25 12.45
CA SER A 322 -29.01 -16.40 13.34
C SER A 322 -27.51 -16.68 13.58
N ASP A 323 -26.70 -15.63 13.64
CA ASP A 323 -25.24 -15.70 13.63
C ASP A 323 -24.62 -15.99 14.98
N TYR A 324 -25.31 -15.60 16.03
CA TYR A 324 -24.75 -15.58 17.38
C TYR A 324 -25.22 -16.75 18.21
N ARG A 325 -24.36 -17.18 19.12
CA ARG A 325 -24.62 -18.16 20.17
C ARG A 325 -24.07 -17.65 21.49
N PHE A 326 -24.49 -18.29 22.57
CA PHE A 326 -23.89 -18.00 23.86
C PHE A 326 -23.71 -19.25 24.73
N GLU A 327 -22.79 -19.12 25.68
CA GLU A 327 -22.53 -20.05 26.76
C GLU A 327 -22.71 -19.34 28.10
N VAL A 328 -23.19 -20.05 29.12
CA VAL A 328 -23.41 -19.50 30.47
C VAL A 328 -22.51 -20.21 31.48
N TYR A 329 -21.85 -19.45 32.35
CA TYR A 329 -20.88 -19.94 33.32
C TYR A 329 -21.25 -19.50 34.74
N ARG A 330 -20.90 -20.32 35.73
CA ARG A 330 -20.99 -19.95 37.17
C ARG A 330 -19.82 -19.10 37.65
N SER A 331 -18.70 -19.19 36.96
CA SER A 331 -17.46 -18.49 37.27
C SER A 331 -16.60 -18.44 36.03
N CYS A 332 -15.74 -17.43 35.93
CA CYS A 332 -14.90 -17.23 34.74
C CYS A 332 -13.93 -18.37 34.42
N ASN A 333 -13.48 -19.11 35.44
CA ASN A 333 -12.61 -20.28 35.27
C ASN A 333 -13.40 -21.60 35.29
N GLY A 334 -14.73 -21.54 35.29
CA GLY A 334 -15.60 -22.69 35.35
C GLY A 334 -15.83 -23.33 33.99
N VAL A 335 -16.52 -24.48 34.02
CA VAL A 335 -17.15 -25.03 32.82
C VAL A 335 -18.51 -24.37 32.62
N ALA A 336 -18.89 -24.17 31.36
CA ALA A 336 -20.24 -23.72 31.05
C ALA A 336 -21.28 -24.73 31.56
N PHE A 337 -22.49 -24.27 31.85
CA PHE A 337 -23.58 -25.12 32.31
C PHE A 337 -23.88 -26.22 31.28
N ALA A 338 -24.21 -27.44 31.76
CA ALA A 338 -24.42 -28.60 30.88
C ALA A 338 -25.47 -28.36 29.77
N GLY A 339 -26.48 -27.52 30.04
CA GLY A 339 -27.50 -27.10 29.07
C GLY A 339 -27.17 -25.85 28.24
N SER A 340 -26.02 -25.20 28.46
CA SER A 340 -25.46 -24.15 27.60
C SER A 340 -24.25 -24.63 26.79
N LEU A 341 -23.76 -25.84 27.04
CA LEU A 341 -22.60 -26.42 26.35
C LEU A 341 -22.98 -26.97 24.97
N ALA A 342 -22.19 -26.64 23.95
CA ALA A 342 -22.28 -27.26 22.62
C ALA A 342 -22.05 -28.79 22.66
N THR A 343 -21.33 -29.31 23.66
CA THR A 343 -20.92 -30.71 23.72
C THR A 343 -22.05 -31.71 23.99
N GLN A 344 -23.20 -31.31 24.54
CA GLN A 344 -24.35 -32.21 24.70
C GLN A 344 -25.01 -32.60 23.37
N TYR A 345 -24.76 -31.83 22.31
CA TYR A 345 -25.39 -32.06 21.01
C TYR A 345 -24.41 -32.62 19.95
N GLY A 346 -23.16 -32.90 20.33
CA GLY A 346 -22.14 -33.51 19.47
C GLY A 346 -21.19 -32.49 18.84
N VAL A 347 -20.09 -33.00 18.24
CA VAL A 347 -19.15 -32.18 17.46
C VAL A 347 -19.93 -31.53 16.31
N GLY A 348 -19.99 -30.19 16.30
CA GLY A 348 -20.70 -29.42 15.26
C GLY A 348 -22.17 -29.09 15.58
N ALA A 349 -22.67 -29.40 16.78
CA ALA A 349 -23.98 -28.89 17.15
C ALA A 349 -23.87 -27.46 17.70
N PRO A 350 -24.69 -26.54 17.18
CA PRO A 350 -24.57 -25.13 17.55
C PRO A 350 -24.87 -24.96 19.04
N PRO A 351 -24.11 -24.10 19.76
CA PRO A 351 -24.42 -23.72 21.12
C PRO A 351 -25.83 -23.12 21.25
N THR A 352 -26.29 -22.87 22.47
CA THR A 352 -27.69 -22.53 22.71
C THR A 352 -28.03 -21.10 22.29
N ARG A 353 -29.27 -20.90 21.80
CA ARG A 353 -29.89 -19.57 21.62
C ARG A 353 -30.77 -19.17 22.79
N GLU A 354 -31.00 -20.13 23.69
CA GLU A 354 -31.83 -20.02 24.86
C GLU A 354 -31.29 -21.00 25.91
N TRP A 355 -31.11 -20.52 27.13
CA TRP A 355 -30.67 -21.30 28.28
C TRP A 355 -31.62 -21.09 29.44
N TRP A 356 -31.87 -22.19 30.16
CA TRP A 356 -32.68 -22.19 31.36
C TRP A 356 -31.91 -22.83 32.52
N PHE A 357 -31.99 -22.18 33.68
CA PHE A 357 -31.71 -22.81 34.97
C PHE A 357 -33.03 -23.03 35.70
N PHE A 358 -33.26 -24.24 36.18
CA PHE A 358 -34.43 -24.56 36.99
C PHE A 358 -33.95 -25.07 38.35
N ASP A 359 -34.31 -24.35 39.40
CA ASP A 359 -34.38 -24.90 40.75
C ASP A 359 -35.85 -25.20 41.06
N ASN A 360 -36.37 -26.25 40.42
CA ASN A 360 -37.73 -26.75 40.61
C ASN A 360 -37.71 -28.03 41.43
N HIS A 361 -37.40 -27.90 42.71
CA HIS A 361 -37.65 -28.97 43.66
C HIS A 361 -39.02 -28.78 44.30
N THR A 362 -39.88 -29.78 44.12
CA THR A 362 -41.16 -29.82 44.85
C THR A 362 -40.88 -29.76 46.34
N ALA A 363 -41.54 -28.84 47.05
CA ALA A 363 -41.50 -28.86 48.51
C ALA A 363 -41.89 -30.27 48.98
N PRO A 364 -41.03 -31.01 49.70
CA PRO A 364 -41.40 -32.32 50.18
C PRO A 364 -42.62 -32.14 51.06
N VAL A 365 -43.75 -32.66 50.60
CA VAL A 365 -45.05 -32.55 51.31
C VAL A 365 -45.02 -33.22 52.69
N ASP A 366 -43.95 -33.94 53.04
CA ASP A 366 -43.82 -34.73 54.27
C ASP A 366 -42.38 -34.79 54.85
N MET A 367 -41.55 -33.74 54.77
CA MET A 367 -40.27 -33.72 55.52
C MET A 367 -40.40 -32.96 56.86
N PRO A 368 -40.35 -33.65 58.02
CA PRO A 368 -40.57 -33.05 59.33
C PRO A 368 -39.42 -32.17 59.85
N ILE A 369 -38.30 -32.06 59.11
CA ILE A 369 -37.15 -31.24 59.50
C ILE A 369 -36.63 -30.48 58.27
N PRO A 370 -36.99 -29.19 58.10
CA PRO A 370 -36.48 -28.33 57.02
C PRO A 370 -34.96 -28.22 56.97
N ALA A 371 -34.27 -28.43 58.09
CA ALA A 371 -32.81 -28.30 58.22
C ALA A 371 -31.97 -29.44 57.59
N LEU A 372 -32.61 -30.49 57.05
CA LEU A 372 -31.93 -31.62 56.38
C LEU A 372 -32.11 -31.61 54.86
N TYR A 373 -32.69 -30.55 54.32
CA TYR A 373 -32.82 -30.37 52.88
C TYR A 373 -31.49 -29.84 52.33
N THR A 374 -30.79 -30.65 51.53
CA THR A 374 -29.62 -30.23 50.76
C THR A 374 -30.04 -30.15 49.30
N ASP A 375 -29.92 -28.97 48.68
CA ASP A 375 -30.04 -28.84 47.23
C ASP A 375 -28.93 -29.64 46.55
N ASP A 376 -29.27 -30.36 45.50
CA ASP A 376 -28.28 -31.01 44.65
C ASP A 376 -27.58 -29.99 43.72
N VAL A 377 -28.13 -28.76 43.60
CA VAL A 377 -27.61 -27.70 42.74
C VAL A 377 -27.68 -26.35 43.44
N SER A 378 -26.52 -25.78 43.80
CA SER A 378 -26.46 -24.42 44.37
C SER A 378 -27.01 -23.37 43.40
N TRP A 379 -27.82 -22.45 43.91
CA TRP A 379 -28.26 -21.24 43.21
C TRP A 379 -27.04 -20.44 42.74
N PRO A 380 -27.04 -19.93 41.49
CA PRO A 380 -25.97 -19.08 41.00
C PRO A 380 -26.28 -17.60 41.28
N ASP A 381 -25.66 -17.02 42.31
CA ASP A 381 -25.80 -15.59 42.64
C ASP A 381 -25.38 -14.66 41.49
N THR A 382 -24.38 -15.09 40.71
CA THR A 382 -23.93 -14.41 39.51
C THR A 382 -23.70 -15.46 38.42
N VAL A 383 -24.06 -15.12 37.18
CA VAL A 383 -23.66 -15.89 35.99
C VAL A 383 -22.90 -15.00 35.02
N TYR A 384 -22.03 -15.63 34.24
CA TYR A 384 -21.29 -14.97 33.17
C TYR A 384 -21.77 -15.52 31.83
N ILE A 385 -22.03 -14.64 30.88
CA ILE A 385 -22.57 -14.97 29.57
C ILE A 385 -21.49 -14.61 28.54
N ARG A 386 -21.06 -15.61 27.77
CA ARG A 386 -20.13 -15.45 26.64
C ARG A 386 -20.93 -15.47 25.35
N VAL A 387 -21.00 -14.36 24.63
CA VAL A 387 -21.61 -14.28 23.30
C VAL A 387 -20.53 -14.34 22.24
N PHE A 388 -20.75 -15.14 21.20
CA PHE A 388 -19.81 -15.33 20.10
C PHE A 388 -20.53 -15.65 18.80
N ARG A 389 -19.86 -15.36 17.69
CA ARG A 389 -20.36 -15.61 16.34
C ARG A 389 -20.00 -17.01 15.86
N VAL A 390 -20.93 -17.70 15.18
CA VAL A 390 -20.69 -19.06 14.67
C VAL A 390 -20.84 -19.21 13.15
N GLN A 391 -21.32 -18.18 12.44
CA GLN A 391 -21.54 -18.23 10.99
C GLN A 391 -21.64 -16.82 10.38
N ASN A 392 -21.62 -16.76 9.05
CA ASN A 392 -21.83 -15.57 8.20
C ASN A 392 -20.85 -14.42 8.47
N ASP A 393 -19.55 -14.74 8.63
CA ASP A 393 -18.46 -13.79 8.92
C ASP A 393 -18.41 -12.53 8.05
N ALA A 394 -18.90 -12.56 6.81
CA ALA A 394 -18.93 -11.42 5.89
C ALA A 394 -20.14 -10.46 6.05
N THR A 395 -20.77 -10.41 7.23
CA THR A 395 -21.93 -9.52 7.45
C THR A 395 -21.89 -8.86 8.82
N CYS A 396 -22.28 -7.60 8.96
CA CYS A 396 -22.35 -6.95 10.27
C CYS A 396 -23.74 -7.10 10.92
N ASN A 397 -24.09 -8.33 11.30
CA ASN A 397 -25.35 -8.63 11.97
C ASN A 397 -25.29 -8.25 13.46
N ASN A 398 -26.42 -7.93 14.07
CA ASN A 398 -26.48 -7.59 15.49
C ASN A 398 -27.13 -8.67 16.35
N TYR A 399 -26.81 -8.63 17.64
CA TYR A 399 -27.53 -9.36 18.67
C TYR A 399 -27.95 -8.45 19.82
N GLN A 400 -28.93 -8.92 20.58
CA GLN A 400 -29.33 -8.32 21.85
C GLN A 400 -29.75 -9.45 22.78
N LEU A 401 -29.19 -9.49 24.00
CA LEU A 401 -29.59 -10.47 25.01
C LEU A 401 -30.94 -10.08 25.65
N SER A 402 -31.64 -11.09 26.16
CA SER A 402 -32.78 -10.96 27.07
C SER A 402 -32.53 -11.87 28.27
N VAL A 403 -32.56 -11.28 29.46
CA VAL A 403 -32.31 -12.02 30.71
C VAL A 403 -33.47 -11.81 31.66
N SER A 404 -34.04 -12.91 32.15
CA SER A 404 -35.18 -12.84 33.07
C SER A 404 -35.12 -13.90 34.16
N ARG A 405 -35.86 -13.64 35.24
CA ARG A 405 -36.16 -14.62 36.28
C ARG A 405 -37.68 -14.72 36.43
N PRO A 406 -38.34 -15.61 35.67
CA PRO A 406 -39.80 -15.76 35.72
C PRO A 406 -40.30 -16.12 37.13
N ASP A 407 -41.50 -15.65 37.46
CA ASP A 407 -42.22 -16.09 38.66
C ASP A 407 -42.51 -17.60 38.59
N ASN A 408 -42.34 -18.30 39.72
CA ASN A 408 -42.61 -19.74 39.82
C ASN A 408 -44.10 -20.09 39.96
#